data_AF-A0AAE9Z471-F1
#
_entry.id   AF-A0AAE9Z471-F1
#
_cell.length_a   1.000
_cell.length_b   1.000
_cell.length_c   1.000
_cell.angle_alpha   90.00
_cell.angle_beta   90.00
_cell.angle_gamma   90.00
#
_symmetry.space_group_name_H-M   'P 1'
#
loop_
_entity.id
_entity.type
_entity.pdbx_description
1 polymer ?
#
loop_
_entity_poly.entity_id
_entity_poly.type
_entity_poly.pdbx_seq_one_letter_code
_entity_poly.pdbx_strand_id
1 'polypeptide(L)'
;MLANRKIYTWGKALGVSSGAVDKLLKGAVPGIDIQLSMQHKENCNLTFLNTGKGKPFNVNNFSSSRGMIDHMAELLINAPWNIYIVRADSLLTLVFQQPGQYEYKTKLIDHDVCEVLVGQYTETVHKYLSTKLEFNKVYFPRLSEVVVEQITEGYLGTYALFGDAKTSGYLNHLSHTIPVLDELPPATVSEQNTADSHLMRAVVRLIEQSIVEGKAEVSVETKANIITASYNYAVKSGAKANTLDSQGILAIVDAMLE
;
A
#
# COMPACT_ATOMS: atom_id res chain seq x y z
N MET A 1 -17.97 -17.58 2.29
CA MET A 1 -16.63 -17.61 2.92
C MET A 1 -16.01 -16.23 2.75
N LEU A 2 -15.24 -15.74 3.72
CA LEU A 2 -14.52 -14.46 3.63
C LEU A 2 -13.06 -14.79 3.33
N ALA A 3 -12.59 -14.54 2.11
CA ALA A 3 -11.22 -14.86 1.68
C ALA A 3 -10.78 -16.29 2.08
N ASN A 4 -11.59 -17.30 1.75
CA ASN A 4 -11.40 -18.72 2.12
C ASN A 4 -11.49 -19.06 3.62
N ARG A 5 -11.84 -18.10 4.48
CA ARG A 5 -12.09 -18.33 5.90
C ARG A 5 -13.55 -18.67 6.21
N LYS A 6 -13.75 -19.55 7.20
CA LYS A 6 -15.07 -19.81 7.81
C LYS A 6 -15.51 -18.58 8.60
N ILE A 7 -16.65 -18.01 8.23
CA ILE A 7 -17.13 -16.73 8.78
C ILE A 7 -17.35 -16.74 10.30
N TYR A 8 -17.81 -17.86 10.87
CA TYR A 8 -17.97 -18.00 12.32
C TYR A 8 -16.63 -18.02 13.06
N THR A 9 -15.58 -18.56 12.44
CA THR A 9 -14.22 -18.52 13.01
C THR A 9 -13.66 -17.10 12.98
N TRP A 10 -13.92 -16.37 11.89
CA TRP A 10 -13.59 -14.95 11.79
C TRP A 10 -14.33 -14.10 12.82
N GLY A 11 -15.65 -14.23 12.91
CA GLY A 11 -16.45 -13.48 13.88
C GLY A 11 -16.06 -13.76 15.33
N LYS A 12 -15.72 -15.02 15.66
CA LYS A 12 -15.17 -15.37 16.97
C LYS A 12 -13.83 -14.68 17.23
N ALA A 13 -12.95 -14.60 16.23
CA ALA A 13 -11.66 -13.92 16.34
C ALA A 13 -11.78 -12.40 16.50
N LEU A 14 -12.91 -11.82 16.09
CA LEU A 14 -13.28 -10.42 16.37
C LEU A 14 -13.91 -10.22 17.76
N GLY A 15 -14.17 -11.30 18.51
CA GLY A 15 -14.89 -11.27 19.78
C GLY A 15 -16.41 -11.16 19.67
N VAL A 16 -16.94 -11.29 18.45
CA VAL A 16 -18.36 -11.13 18.14
C VAL A 16 -19.13 -12.43 18.46
N SER A 17 -20.36 -12.30 18.96
CA SER A 17 -21.20 -13.46 19.26
C SER A 17 -21.73 -14.12 17.97
N SER A 18 -22.05 -15.41 18.02
CA SER A 18 -22.56 -16.14 16.84
C SER A 18 -23.83 -15.50 16.27
N GLY A 19 -24.75 -15.05 17.13
CA GLY A 19 -25.97 -14.36 16.68
C GLY A 19 -25.71 -12.99 16.04
N ALA A 20 -24.62 -12.30 16.41
CA ALA A 20 -24.21 -11.08 15.71
C ALA A 20 -23.57 -11.41 14.35
N VAL A 21 -22.79 -12.50 14.25
CA VAL A 21 -22.29 -13.02 12.96
C VAL A 21 -23.44 -13.40 12.03
N ASP A 22 -24.49 -14.04 12.55
CA ASP A 22 -25.69 -14.39 11.77
C ASP A 22 -26.41 -13.17 11.20
N LYS A 23 -26.45 -12.07 11.97
CA LYS A 23 -27.03 -10.80 11.50
C LYS A 23 -26.17 -10.19 10.38
N LEU A 24 -24.84 -10.19 10.54
CA LEU A 24 -23.92 -9.71 9.49
C LEU A 24 -24.08 -10.52 8.19
N LEU A 25 -24.22 -11.84 8.31
CA LEU A 25 -24.49 -12.73 7.17
C LEU A 25 -25.79 -12.41 6.43
N LYS A 26 -26.79 -11.90 7.15
CA LYS A 26 -28.08 -11.45 6.59
C LYS A 26 -28.04 -10.02 6.05
N GLY A 27 -26.85 -9.40 5.97
CA GLY A 27 -26.67 -8.05 5.46
C GLY A 27 -26.93 -6.94 6.47
N ALA A 28 -27.03 -7.26 7.77
CA ALA A 28 -27.14 -6.22 8.79
C ALA A 28 -25.85 -5.37 8.83
N VAL A 29 -26.00 -4.05 8.87
CA VAL A 29 -24.86 -3.14 8.99
C VAL A 29 -24.21 -3.33 10.37
N PRO A 30 -22.89 -3.59 10.45
CA PRO A 30 -22.19 -3.69 11.73
C PRO A 30 -22.24 -2.36 12.49
N GLY A 31 -22.56 -2.42 13.78
CA GLY A 31 -22.40 -1.26 14.67
C GLY A 31 -20.92 -0.89 14.87
N ILE A 32 -20.66 0.35 15.30
CA ILE A 32 -19.32 0.94 15.36
C ILE A 32 -18.29 0.07 16.09
N ASP A 33 -18.64 -0.55 17.22
CA ASP A 33 -17.71 -1.41 17.98
C ASP A 33 -17.21 -2.62 17.17
N ILE A 34 -18.10 -3.20 16.34
CA ILE A 34 -17.73 -4.31 15.47
C ILE A 34 -16.86 -3.79 14.33
N GLN A 35 -17.17 -2.62 13.78
CA GLN A 35 -16.36 -2.01 12.74
C GLN A 35 -14.93 -1.70 13.21
N LEU A 36 -14.78 -1.13 14.42
CA LEU A 36 -13.49 -0.90 15.06
C LEU A 36 -12.75 -2.22 15.31
N SER A 37 -13.45 -3.26 15.74
CA SER A 37 -12.85 -4.60 15.88
C SER A 37 -12.34 -5.13 14.55
N MET A 38 -13.09 -4.93 13.46
CA MET A 38 -12.63 -5.30 12.10
C MET A 38 -11.41 -4.46 11.69
N GLN A 39 -11.40 -3.16 11.97
CA GLN A 39 -10.25 -2.29 11.69
C GLN A 39 -9.01 -2.76 12.46
N HIS A 40 -9.09 -3.00 13.77
CA HIS A 40 -7.97 -3.51 14.55
C HIS A 40 -7.50 -4.86 14.03
N LYS A 41 -8.41 -5.82 13.85
CA LYS A 41 -8.03 -7.20 13.53
C LYS A 41 -7.52 -7.40 12.10
N GLU A 42 -8.06 -6.65 11.13
CA GLU A 42 -7.84 -6.89 9.70
C GLU A 42 -7.21 -5.69 8.98
N ASN A 43 -6.89 -4.61 9.71
CA ASN A 43 -6.46 -3.32 9.14
C ASN A 43 -7.46 -2.77 8.09
N CYS A 44 -8.75 -2.99 8.31
CA CYS A 44 -9.80 -2.55 7.40
C CYS A 44 -9.93 -1.03 7.37
N ASN A 45 -10.20 -0.49 6.18
CA ASN A 45 -10.57 0.90 5.99
C ASN A 45 -12.07 1.08 6.27
N LEU A 46 -12.39 1.86 7.31
CA LEU A 46 -13.78 2.10 7.71
C LEU A 46 -14.59 2.87 6.66
N THR A 47 -13.95 3.73 5.86
CA THR A 47 -14.63 4.42 4.75
C THR A 47 -15.08 3.41 3.71
N PHE A 48 -14.21 2.46 3.34
CA PHE A 48 -14.57 1.39 2.43
C PHE A 48 -15.67 0.50 3.02
N LEU A 49 -15.56 0.12 4.30
CA LEU A 49 -16.56 -0.70 4.97
C LEU A 49 -17.96 -0.08 4.94
N ASN A 50 -18.05 1.24 5.14
CA ASN A 50 -19.32 1.95 5.23
C ASN A 50 -19.88 2.40 3.87
N THR A 51 -19.03 2.70 2.90
CA THR A 51 -19.44 3.33 1.63
C THR A 51 -19.18 2.49 0.39
N GLY A 52 -18.37 1.43 0.51
CA GLY A 52 -17.83 0.67 -0.61
C GLY A 52 -16.82 1.43 -1.47
N LYS A 53 -16.47 2.67 -1.09
CA LYS A 53 -15.56 3.54 -1.85
C LYS A 53 -14.14 3.52 -1.26
N GLY A 54 -13.15 3.61 -2.15
CA GLY A 54 -11.74 3.59 -1.77
C GLY A 54 -11.16 2.17 -1.75
N LYS A 55 -10.07 2.00 -1.00
CA LYS A 55 -9.35 0.72 -0.87
C LYS A 55 -9.79 0.01 0.42
N PRO A 56 -9.91 -1.34 0.42
CA PRO A 56 -10.46 -2.08 1.54
C PRO A 56 -9.61 -2.08 2.81
N PHE A 57 -8.30 -1.90 2.68
CA PHE A 57 -7.37 -1.90 3.81
C PHE A 57 -6.55 -0.60 3.86
N ASN A 58 -6.10 -0.23 5.06
CA ASN A 58 -5.36 1.03 5.23
C ASN A 58 -3.91 0.89 4.75
N VAL A 59 -3.47 1.89 3.99
CA VAL A 59 -2.07 2.08 3.57
C VAL A 59 -1.70 3.53 3.82
N ASN A 60 -0.65 3.75 4.58
CA ASN A 60 -0.09 5.07 4.85
C ASN A 60 0.81 5.47 3.68
N ASN A 61 0.32 6.42 2.86
CA ASN A 61 1.03 6.92 1.70
C ASN A 61 1.78 8.21 2.05
N PHE A 62 3.09 8.22 1.84
CA PHE A 62 3.96 9.34 2.15
C PHE A 62 4.45 10.02 0.88
N SER A 63 4.18 11.32 0.77
CA SER A 63 4.64 12.14 -0.36
C SER A 63 6.07 12.66 -0.20
N SER A 64 6.72 12.42 0.95
CA SER A 64 8.09 12.85 1.21
C SER A 64 8.85 11.81 2.05
N SER A 65 10.15 11.67 1.79
CA SER A 65 11.07 10.84 2.59
C SER A 65 11.01 11.19 4.07
N ARG A 66 11.00 12.50 4.37
CA ARG A 66 10.99 13.00 5.75
C ARG A 66 9.76 12.54 6.51
N GLY A 67 8.56 12.71 5.93
CA GLY A 67 7.33 12.26 6.59
C GLY A 67 7.30 10.76 6.83
N MET A 68 7.85 9.97 5.90
CA MET A 68 7.97 8.52 6.08
C MET A 68 8.96 8.17 7.20
N ILE A 69 10.11 8.83 7.25
CA ILE A 69 11.14 8.63 8.29
C ILE A 69 10.61 9.02 9.66
N ASP A 70 9.94 10.16 9.78
CA ASP A 70 9.38 10.63 11.05
C ASP A 70 8.36 9.61 11.59
N HIS A 71 7.48 9.09 10.73
CA HIS A 71 6.50 8.06 11.11
C HIS A 71 7.17 6.71 11.46
N MET A 72 8.16 6.27 10.67
CA MET A 72 8.93 5.07 11.02
C MET A 72 9.64 5.22 12.36
N ALA A 73 10.18 6.41 12.67
CA ALA A 73 10.81 6.68 13.95
C ALA A 73 9.81 6.52 15.10
N GLU A 74 8.59 7.05 14.96
CA GLU A 74 7.53 6.88 15.96
C GLU A 74 7.17 5.41 16.21
N LEU A 75 7.02 4.62 15.14
CA LEU A 75 6.73 3.18 15.26
C LEU A 75 7.85 2.45 16.00
N LEU A 76 9.10 2.76 15.67
CA LEU A 76 10.29 2.06 16.17
C LEU A 76 10.73 2.48 17.58
N ILE A 77 10.09 3.49 18.22
CA ILE A 77 10.42 3.92 19.59
C ILE A 77 9.95 2.90 20.64
N ASN A 78 8.78 2.29 20.44
CA ASN A 78 8.04 1.67 21.55
C ASN A 78 8.27 0.17 21.72
N ALA A 79 8.48 -0.56 20.63
CA ALA A 79 8.57 -2.02 20.64
C ALA A 79 9.29 -2.55 19.39
N PRO A 80 9.88 -3.76 19.46
CA PRO A 80 10.45 -4.39 18.28
C PRO A 80 9.35 -4.85 17.32
N TRP A 81 9.49 -4.48 16.06
CA TRP A 81 8.60 -4.89 14.98
C TRP A 81 9.21 -6.00 14.13
N ASN A 82 8.34 -6.80 13.52
CA ASN A 82 8.68 -7.54 12.31
C ASN A 82 8.43 -6.62 11.12
N ILE A 83 9.45 -6.39 10.31
CA ILE A 83 9.43 -5.43 9.20
C ILE A 83 9.66 -6.20 7.91
N TYR A 84 8.67 -6.18 7.02
CA TYR A 84 8.75 -6.83 5.72
C TYR A 84 8.95 -5.74 4.67
N ILE A 85 10.09 -5.78 3.98
CA ILE A 85 10.34 -4.95 2.82
C ILE A 85 9.71 -5.68 1.63
N VAL A 86 8.59 -5.17 1.13
CA VAL A 86 7.81 -5.84 0.06
C VAL A 86 8.24 -5.36 -1.33
N ARG A 87 8.70 -4.10 -1.41
CA ARG A 87 9.24 -3.47 -2.62
C ARG A 87 10.29 -2.46 -2.21
N ALA A 88 11.42 -2.42 -2.91
CA ALA A 88 12.50 -1.45 -2.71
C ALA A 88 13.13 -1.07 -4.05
N ASP A 89 12.37 -0.38 -4.90
CA ASP A 89 12.80 0.08 -6.23
C ASP A 89 12.78 1.61 -6.34
N SER A 90 11.94 2.21 -7.19
CA SER A 90 11.61 3.63 -7.10
C SER A 90 10.62 3.94 -5.96
N LEU A 91 9.89 2.92 -5.52
CA LEU A 91 8.90 2.97 -4.45
C LEU A 91 9.33 1.98 -3.37
N LEU A 92 9.19 2.41 -2.12
CA LEU A 92 9.36 1.57 -0.96
C LEU A 92 7.98 1.17 -0.44
N THR A 93 7.76 -0.13 -0.26
CA THR A 93 6.60 -0.64 0.48
C THR A 93 7.09 -1.46 1.66
N LEU A 94 6.75 -1.01 2.86
CA LEU A 94 7.06 -1.68 4.11
C LEU A 94 5.76 -2.18 4.74
N VAL A 95 5.81 -3.37 5.31
CA VAL A 95 4.75 -3.88 6.18
C VAL A 95 5.34 -4.11 7.55
N PHE A 96 4.75 -3.48 8.55
CA PHE A 96 5.10 -3.60 9.96
C PHE A 96 4.09 -4.50 10.63
N GLN A 97 4.58 -5.47 11.39
CA GLN A 97 3.78 -6.40 12.18
C GLN A 97 4.30 -6.49 13.60
N GLN A 98 3.41 -6.33 14.58
CA GLN A 98 3.70 -6.70 15.97
C GLN A 98 2.45 -7.31 16.63
N PRO A 99 2.62 -8.14 17.66
CA PRO A 99 1.50 -8.54 18.50
C PRO A 99 0.88 -7.31 19.21
N GLY A 100 -0.44 -7.27 19.28
CA GLY A 100 -1.16 -6.26 20.05
C GLY A 100 -2.48 -6.78 20.58
N GLN A 101 -3.11 -5.97 21.42
CA GLN A 101 -4.39 -6.26 22.03
C GLN A 101 -5.32 -5.06 21.87
N TYR A 102 -6.60 -5.34 21.63
CA TYR A 102 -7.65 -4.33 21.73
C TYR A 102 -8.77 -4.83 22.64
N GLU A 103 -9.49 -3.91 23.26
CA GLU A 103 -10.64 -4.24 24.09
C GLU A 103 -11.92 -4.22 23.26
N TYR A 104 -12.70 -5.29 23.32
CA TYR A 104 -14.06 -5.34 22.81
C TYR A 104 -15.01 -5.71 23.94
N LYS A 105 -15.83 -4.74 24.32
CA LYS A 105 -16.76 -4.79 25.47
C LYS A 105 -16.02 -4.99 26.79
N THR A 106 -15.71 -6.23 27.14
CA THR A 106 -15.03 -6.62 28.39
C THR A 106 -13.98 -7.69 28.17
N LYS A 107 -13.59 -7.90 26.91
CA LYS A 107 -12.62 -8.93 26.50
C LYS A 107 -11.46 -8.27 25.80
N LEU A 108 -10.25 -8.60 26.23
CA LEU A 108 -9.04 -8.34 25.47
C LEU A 108 -8.93 -9.36 24.34
N ILE A 109 -8.64 -8.86 23.14
CA ILE A 109 -8.54 -9.67 21.94
C ILE A 109 -7.15 -9.46 21.35
N ASP A 110 -6.41 -10.56 21.26
CA ASP A 110 -5.11 -10.58 20.60
C ASP A 110 -5.27 -10.41 19.09
N HIS A 111 -4.36 -9.64 18.49
CA HIS A 111 -4.26 -9.47 17.05
C HIS A 111 -2.85 -9.12 16.61
N ASP A 112 -2.61 -9.25 15.31
CA ASP A 112 -1.44 -8.69 14.66
C ASP A 112 -1.77 -7.24 14.29
N VAL A 113 -1.11 -6.30 14.96
CA VAL A 113 -1.11 -4.90 14.55
C VAL A 113 -0.36 -4.84 13.23
N CYS A 114 -1.00 -4.31 12.21
CA CYS A 114 -0.48 -4.24 10.85
C CYS A 114 -0.47 -2.80 10.37
N GLU A 115 0.70 -2.28 10.02
CA GLU A 115 0.88 -0.96 9.41
C GLU A 115 1.55 -1.15 8.04
N VAL A 116 0.95 -0.61 6.98
CA VAL A 116 1.53 -0.67 5.63
C VAL A 116 1.95 0.74 5.24
N LEU A 117 3.25 0.93 5.00
CA LEU A 117 3.83 2.22 4.64
C LEU A 117 4.28 2.18 3.18
N VAL A 118 3.87 3.19 2.42
CA VAL A 118 4.26 3.35 1.01
C VAL A 118 4.84 4.74 0.82
N GLY A 119 6.06 4.81 0.31
CA GLY A 119 6.74 6.08 0.05
C GLY A 119 7.82 5.91 -1.01
N GLN A 120 8.54 6.99 -1.31
CA GLN A 120 9.65 6.91 -2.26
C GLN A 120 10.87 6.26 -1.60
N TYR A 121 11.57 5.44 -2.38
CA TYR A 121 12.83 4.86 -1.94
C TYR A 121 13.99 5.79 -2.31
N THR A 122 14.47 6.55 -1.33
CA THR A 122 15.54 7.54 -1.49
C THR A 122 16.76 7.14 -0.68
N GLU A 123 17.91 7.77 -0.97
CA GLU A 123 19.14 7.52 -0.23
C GLU A 123 18.99 7.81 1.28
N THR A 124 18.25 8.87 1.63
CA THR A 124 17.94 9.22 3.03
C THR A 124 17.16 8.10 3.73
N VAL A 125 16.15 7.54 3.07
CA VAL A 125 15.35 6.43 3.61
C VAL A 125 16.19 5.16 3.73
N HIS A 126 16.99 4.83 2.72
CA HIS A 126 17.92 3.70 2.77
C HIS A 126 18.89 3.81 3.95
N LYS A 127 19.54 4.97 4.13
CA LYS A 127 20.46 5.22 5.25
C LYS A 127 19.77 5.17 6.61
N TYR A 128 18.52 5.63 6.68
CA TYR A 128 17.74 5.53 7.92
C TYR A 128 17.45 4.07 8.27
N LEU A 129 16.97 3.28 7.31
CA LEU A 129 16.73 1.85 7.48
C LEU A 129 18.03 1.15 7.89
N SER A 130 19.15 1.45 7.24
CA SER A 130 20.44 0.83 7.57
C SER A 130 20.99 1.11 8.95
N THR A 131 20.50 2.13 9.64
CA THR A 131 20.95 2.49 10.98
C THR A 131 19.98 2.13 12.09
N LYS A 132 18.70 1.84 11.77
CA LYS A 132 17.63 1.62 12.77
C LYS A 132 17.10 0.20 12.82
N LEU A 133 17.48 -0.63 11.87
CA LEU A 133 16.99 -2.00 11.75
C LEU A 133 17.79 -3.03 12.56
N GLU A 134 18.89 -2.65 13.23
CA GLU A 134 19.72 -3.57 14.03
C GLU A 134 18.96 -4.30 15.15
N PHE A 135 17.89 -3.67 15.68
CA PHE A 135 17.09 -4.23 16.78
C PHE A 135 15.75 -4.82 16.34
N ASN A 136 15.44 -4.80 15.04
CA ASN A 136 14.17 -5.27 14.48
C ASN A 136 14.40 -6.50 13.61
N LYS A 137 13.36 -7.35 13.50
CA LYS A 137 13.42 -8.49 12.59
C LYS A 137 12.99 -8.03 11.21
N VAL A 138 13.93 -8.06 10.27
CA VAL A 138 13.69 -7.58 8.91
C VAL A 138 13.65 -8.74 7.93
N TYR A 139 12.68 -8.69 7.03
CA TYR A 139 12.40 -9.75 6.07
C TYR A 139 12.26 -9.14 4.66
N PHE A 140 12.77 -9.84 3.65
CA PHE A 140 12.63 -9.47 2.24
C PHE A 140 12.03 -10.63 1.46
N PRO A 141 10.69 -10.84 1.56
CA PRO A 141 10.04 -11.97 0.93
C PRO A 141 10.04 -11.84 -0.60
N ARG A 142 10.24 -12.97 -1.28
CA ARG A 142 10.03 -13.06 -2.74
C ARG A 142 8.55 -13.23 -3.03
N LEU A 143 7.93 -12.18 -3.54
CA LEU A 143 6.51 -12.14 -3.90
C LEU A 143 6.35 -11.91 -5.40
N SER A 144 5.25 -12.37 -5.98
CA SER A 144 4.90 -12.00 -7.36
C SER A 144 4.52 -10.52 -7.42
N GLU A 145 4.75 -9.89 -8.58
CA GLU A 145 4.44 -8.47 -8.80
C GLU A 145 2.98 -8.13 -8.50
N VAL A 146 2.06 -9.02 -8.90
CA VAL A 146 0.62 -8.89 -8.60
C VAL A 146 0.35 -8.80 -7.10
N VAL A 147 1.01 -9.64 -6.29
CA VAL A 147 0.84 -9.60 -4.83
C VAL A 147 1.42 -8.31 -4.27
N VAL A 148 2.62 -7.93 -4.71
CA VAL A 148 3.27 -6.68 -4.29
C VAL A 148 2.35 -5.48 -4.53
N GLU A 149 1.77 -5.36 -5.73
CA GLU A 149 0.82 -4.29 -6.06
C GLU A 149 -0.43 -4.31 -5.18
N GLN A 150 -0.99 -5.49 -4.93
CA GLN A 150 -2.16 -5.61 -4.05
C GLN A 150 -1.87 -5.18 -2.61
N ILE A 151 -0.65 -5.43 -2.09
CA ILE A 151 -0.22 -4.92 -0.78
C ILE A 151 -0.07 -3.40 -0.83
N THR A 152 0.72 -2.89 -1.78
CA THR A 152 1.01 -1.46 -1.94
C THR A 152 -0.27 -0.63 -2.11
N GLU A 153 -1.29 -1.16 -2.79
CA GLU A 153 -2.54 -0.45 -3.04
C GLU A 153 -3.64 -0.68 -1.98
N GLY A 154 -3.40 -1.51 -0.96
CA GLY A 154 -4.37 -1.74 0.12
C GLY A 154 -5.52 -2.68 -0.25
N TYR A 155 -5.25 -3.67 -1.12
CA TYR A 155 -6.19 -4.74 -1.48
C TYR A 155 -5.98 -6.03 -0.68
N LEU A 156 -4.90 -6.13 0.11
CA LEU A 156 -4.67 -7.25 1.03
C LEU A 156 -4.67 -6.76 2.48
N GLY A 157 -5.44 -7.47 3.32
CA GLY A 157 -5.56 -7.19 4.75
C GLY A 157 -4.72 -8.14 5.60
N THR A 158 -4.73 -7.90 6.91
CA THR A 158 -3.90 -8.61 7.91
C THR A 158 -3.99 -10.14 7.76
N TYR A 159 -5.19 -10.71 7.61
CA TYR A 159 -5.33 -12.16 7.42
C TYR A 159 -4.69 -12.69 6.13
N ALA A 160 -4.76 -11.97 5.01
CA ALA A 160 -4.12 -12.43 3.78
C ALA A 160 -2.58 -12.34 3.88
N LEU A 161 -2.08 -11.32 4.59
CA LEU A 161 -0.66 -11.08 4.82
C LEU A 161 -0.06 -12.12 5.76
N PHE A 162 -0.67 -12.35 6.92
CA PHE A 162 -0.08 -13.17 7.99
C PHE A 162 -0.81 -14.49 8.23
N GLY A 163 -2.04 -14.65 7.76
CA GLY A 163 -2.81 -15.87 7.93
C GLY A 163 -3.33 -16.06 9.35
N ASP A 164 -3.52 -17.32 9.73
CA ASP A 164 -3.88 -17.75 11.07
C ASP A 164 -3.24 -19.12 11.39
N ALA A 165 -3.58 -19.71 12.55
CA ALA A 165 -3.05 -21.02 12.95
C ALA A 165 -3.32 -22.17 11.96
N LYS A 166 -4.21 -22.00 10.98
CA LYS A 166 -4.57 -23.02 9.99
C LYS A 166 -4.18 -22.66 8.56
N THR A 167 -3.87 -21.40 8.30
CA THR A 167 -3.68 -20.85 6.96
C THR A 167 -2.44 -19.98 6.98
N SER A 168 -1.45 -20.26 6.13
CA SER A 168 -0.30 -19.37 5.99
C SER A 168 -0.66 -18.18 5.09
N GLY A 169 -0.30 -16.97 5.52
CA GLY A 169 -0.42 -15.76 4.70
C GLY A 169 0.82 -15.53 3.84
N TYR A 170 0.74 -14.59 2.90
CA TYR A 170 1.82 -14.28 1.95
C TYR A 170 3.16 -13.93 2.61
N LEU A 171 3.13 -13.28 3.78
CA LEU A 171 4.29 -12.85 4.56
C LEU A 171 4.64 -13.81 5.70
N ASN A 172 3.79 -14.79 6.00
CA ASN A 172 4.02 -15.78 7.08
C ASN A 172 4.88 -16.97 6.63
N HIS A 173 5.20 -17.05 5.33
CA HIS A 173 6.28 -17.91 4.87
C HIS A 173 7.60 -17.31 5.32
N LEU A 174 8.31 -18.01 6.24
CA LEU A 174 9.67 -17.75 6.75
C LEU A 174 10.73 -17.79 5.63
N SER A 175 10.48 -17.07 4.54
CA SER A 175 11.24 -17.11 3.31
C SER A 175 12.40 -16.16 3.48
N HIS A 176 13.46 -16.71 4.05
CA HIS A 176 14.79 -16.14 4.12
C HIS A 176 14.89 -14.89 5.00
N THR A 177 15.26 -15.08 6.26
CA THR A 177 16.06 -14.10 7.00
C THR A 177 17.40 -13.96 6.29
N ILE A 178 17.42 -13.26 5.15
CA ILE A 178 18.63 -12.63 4.69
C ILE A 178 18.87 -11.48 5.68
N PRO A 179 20.09 -11.20 6.12
CA PRO A 179 20.44 -9.88 6.60
C PRO A 179 20.15 -8.88 5.46
N VAL A 180 18.88 -8.46 5.36
CA VAL A 180 18.28 -7.79 4.18
C VAL A 180 19.06 -6.55 3.77
N LEU A 181 19.74 -5.94 4.73
CA LEU A 181 20.47 -4.69 4.57
C LEU A 181 21.62 -4.75 3.57
N ASP A 182 22.32 -5.88 3.46
CA ASP A 182 23.43 -6.02 2.51
C ASP A 182 22.93 -6.29 1.07
N GLU A 183 21.66 -6.64 0.91
CA GLU A 183 21.03 -6.94 -0.39
C GLU A 183 20.05 -5.87 -0.87
N LEU A 184 19.78 -4.83 -0.07
CA LEU A 184 18.94 -3.73 -0.51
C LEU A 184 19.66 -2.99 -1.65
N PRO A 185 19.01 -2.77 -2.80
CA PRO A 185 19.62 -2.00 -3.86
C PRO A 185 19.88 -0.57 -3.36
N PRO A 186 21.02 0.04 -3.73
CA PRO A 186 21.22 1.46 -3.43
C PRO A 186 20.11 2.27 -4.10
N ALA A 187 19.50 3.18 -3.35
CA ALA A 187 18.44 4.02 -3.88
C ALA A 187 18.96 4.86 -5.06
N THR A 188 18.26 4.81 -6.20
CA THR A 188 18.68 5.48 -7.45
C THR A 188 18.14 6.90 -7.58
N VAL A 189 17.30 7.36 -6.64
CA VAL A 189 16.56 8.62 -6.73
C VAL A 189 17.05 9.61 -5.68
N SER A 190 17.62 10.74 -6.11
CA SER A 190 17.92 11.87 -5.22
C SER A 190 16.64 12.67 -4.93
N GLU A 191 16.54 13.23 -3.71
CA GLU A 191 15.34 13.93 -3.20
C GLU A 191 14.89 15.16 -4.02
N GLN A 192 15.61 15.53 -5.08
CA GLN A 192 15.42 16.83 -5.73
C GLN A 192 14.25 16.91 -6.74
N ASN A 193 13.60 15.81 -7.15
CA ASN A 193 12.54 15.85 -8.18
C ASN A 193 11.26 15.06 -7.82
N THR A 194 10.80 15.13 -6.57
CA THR A 194 9.75 14.21 -6.06
C THR A 194 8.30 14.60 -6.41
N ALA A 195 8.03 15.87 -6.75
CA ALA A 195 6.77 16.29 -7.37
C ALA A 195 6.61 15.72 -8.80
N ASP A 196 7.75 15.45 -9.45
CA ASP A 196 7.82 15.14 -10.87
C ASP A 196 7.48 13.67 -11.16
N SER A 197 7.81 12.72 -10.28
CA SER A 197 7.66 11.28 -10.58
C SER A 197 6.23 10.75 -10.55
N HIS A 198 5.38 11.23 -9.62
CA HIS A 198 3.97 10.84 -9.57
C HIS A 198 3.18 11.51 -10.70
N LEU A 199 3.48 12.78 -10.97
CA LEU A 199 2.90 13.51 -12.07
C LEU A 199 3.28 12.87 -13.40
N MET A 200 4.56 12.54 -13.58
CA MET A 200 5.07 11.84 -14.77
C MET A 200 4.39 10.48 -14.94
N ARG A 201 4.27 9.67 -13.88
CA ARG A 201 3.57 8.37 -13.96
C ARG A 201 2.09 8.52 -14.34
N ALA A 202 1.40 9.53 -13.80
CA ALA A 202 0.01 9.80 -14.14
C ALA A 202 -0.14 10.23 -15.61
N VAL A 203 0.75 11.11 -16.09
CA VAL A 203 0.81 11.56 -17.48
C VAL A 203 1.09 10.38 -18.43
N VAL A 204 2.09 9.54 -18.14
CA VAL A 204 2.43 8.36 -18.95
C VAL A 204 1.25 7.40 -19.04
N ARG A 205 0.59 7.07 -17.91
CA ARG A 205 -0.57 6.16 -17.92
C ARG A 205 -1.70 6.69 -18.80
N LEU A 206 -1.98 7.99 -18.72
CA LEU A 206 -3.07 8.61 -19.48
C LEU A 206 -2.77 8.61 -20.99
N ILE A 207 -1.52 8.89 -21.37
CA ILE A 207 -1.06 8.81 -22.77
C ILE A 207 -1.12 7.36 -23.28
N GLU A 208 -0.62 6.40 -22.51
CA GLU A 208 -0.64 4.99 -22.92
C GLU A 208 -2.05 4.46 -23.09
N GLN A 209 -2.97 4.82 -22.19
CA GLN A 209 -4.37 4.48 -22.32
C GLN A 209 -4.97 5.07 -23.61
N SER A 210 -4.69 6.35 -23.91
CA SER A 210 -5.16 7.02 -25.12
C SER A 210 -4.64 6.39 -26.41
N ILE A 211 -3.34 6.07 -26.47
CA ILE A 211 -2.72 5.44 -27.65
C ILE A 211 -3.31 4.04 -27.90
N VAL A 212 -3.55 3.27 -26.83
CA VAL A 212 -4.17 1.93 -26.90
C VAL A 212 -5.62 2.02 -27.37
N GLU A 213 -6.40 2.96 -26.81
CA GLU A 213 -7.81 3.17 -27.18
C GLU A 213 -7.95 3.68 -28.63
N GLY A 214 -7.03 4.56 -29.07
CA GLY A 214 -6.98 5.10 -30.43
C GLY A 214 -6.41 4.16 -31.49
N LYS A 215 -5.83 3.01 -31.10
CA LYS A 215 -5.10 2.08 -32.00
C LYS A 215 -4.02 2.76 -32.87
N ALA A 216 -3.38 3.80 -32.35
CA ALA A 216 -2.32 4.50 -33.06
C ALA A 216 -0.98 3.78 -32.88
N GLU A 217 -0.28 3.46 -33.97
CA GLU A 217 1.12 3.02 -33.90
C GLU A 217 2.03 4.25 -33.85
N VAL A 218 2.63 4.49 -32.68
CA VAL A 218 3.45 5.68 -32.41
C VAL A 218 4.91 5.26 -32.26
N SER A 219 5.82 5.95 -32.95
CA SER A 219 7.26 5.70 -32.81
C SER A 219 7.75 6.01 -31.39
N VAL A 220 8.85 5.37 -30.98
CA VAL A 220 9.45 5.59 -29.65
C VAL A 220 9.82 7.07 -29.43
N GLU A 221 10.32 7.73 -30.48
CA GLU A 221 10.73 9.14 -30.44
C GLU A 221 9.51 10.07 -30.33
N THR A 222 8.46 9.81 -31.10
CA THR A 222 7.20 10.57 -31.01
C THR A 222 6.56 10.40 -29.63
N LYS A 223 6.57 9.18 -29.08
CA LYS A 223 6.03 8.89 -27.74
C LYS A 223 6.79 9.66 -26.65
N ALA A 224 8.12 9.71 -26.73
CA ALA A 224 8.94 10.47 -25.79
C ALA A 224 8.60 11.97 -25.84
N ASN A 225 8.45 12.53 -27.05
CA ASN A 225 8.09 13.94 -27.24
C ASN A 225 6.70 14.28 -26.69
N ILE A 226 5.71 13.41 -26.89
CA ILE A 226 4.36 13.57 -26.32
C ILE A 226 4.43 13.57 -24.79
N ILE A 227 5.13 12.60 -24.19
CA ILE A 227 5.28 12.52 -22.73
C ILE A 227 5.92 13.81 -22.17
N THR A 228 6.99 14.30 -22.79
CA THR A 228 7.66 15.52 -22.36
C THR A 228 6.75 16.75 -22.50
N ALA A 229 6.01 16.89 -23.60
CA ALA A 229 5.09 18.01 -23.82
C ALA A 229 3.93 18.02 -22.82
N SER A 230 3.28 16.86 -22.63
CA SER A 230 2.19 16.67 -21.68
C SER A 230 2.64 16.88 -20.24
N TYR A 231 3.84 16.43 -19.90
CA TYR A 231 4.44 16.65 -18.58
C TYR A 231 4.71 18.14 -18.31
N ASN A 232 5.35 18.83 -19.26
CA ASN A 232 5.63 20.26 -19.15
C ASN A 232 4.35 21.10 -19.04
N TYR A 233 3.30 20.72 -19.77
CA TYR A 233 1.98 21.32 -19.63
C TYR A 233 1.41 21.13 -18.22
N ALA A 234 1.48 19.91 -17.68
CA ALA A 234 0.96 19.62 -16.35
C ALA A 234 1.71 20.40 -15.25
N VAL A 235 3.04 20.51 -15.38
CA VAL A 235 3.87 21.34 -14.48
C VAL A 235 3.51 22.81 -14.57
N LYS A 236 3.39 23.36 -15.79
CA LYS A 236 3.05 24.78 -16.01
C LYS A 236 1.66 25.14 -15.49
N SER A 237 0.74 24.18 -15.52
CA SER A 237 -0.63 24.31 -15.00
C SER A 237 -0.72 24.10 -13.47
N GLY A 238 0.39 23.78 -12.80
CA GLY A 238 0.42 23.52 -11.36
C GLY A 238 -0.31 22.24 -10.95
N ALA A 239 -0.49 21.30 -11.88
CA ALA A 239 -1.25 20.08 -11.64
C ALA A 239 -0.48 19.08 -10.75
N LYS A 240 -1.21 18.34 -9.92
CA LYS A 240 -0.74 17.17 -9.19
C LYS A 240 -1.28 15.90 -9.84
N ALA A 241 -0.70 14.74 -9.53
CA ALA A 241 -1.12 13.45 -10.09
C ALA A 241 -2.63 13.15 -9.92
N ASN A 242 -3.26 13.66 -8.87
CA ASN A 242 -4.70 13.49 -8.58
C ASN A 242 -5.59 14.63 -9.10
N THR A 243 -5.01 15.70 -9.66
CA THR A 243 -5.71 16.85 -10.24
C THR A 243 -5.32 17.06 -11.70
N LEU A 244 -4.85 16.00 -12.37
CA LEU A 244 -4.41 16.06 -13.75
C LEU A 244 -5.62 16.31 -14.66
N ASP A 245 -5.54 17.35 -15.49
CA ASP A 245 -6.55 17.63 -16.51
C ASP A 245 -6.42 16.63 -17.66
N SER A 246 -7.29 15.63 -17.67
CA SER A 246 -7.29 14.59 -18.70
C SER A 246 -7.60 15.14 -20.08
N GLN A 247 -8.47 16.15 -20.21
CA GLN A 247 -8.85 16.71 -21.52
C GLN A 247 -7.71 17.55 -22.11
N GLY A 248 -7.04 18.36 -21.30
CA GLY A 248 -5.87 19.12 -21.73
C GLY A 248 -4.70 18.23 -22.19
N ILE A 249 -4.48 17.10 -21.53
CA ILE A 249 -3.43 16.13 -21.93
C ILE A 249 -3.81 15.40 -23.21
N LEU A 250 -5.07 14.98 -23.37
CA LEU A 250 -5.55 14.32 -24.60
C LEU A 250 -5.48 15.24 -25.81
N ALA A 251 -5.80 16.54 -25.66
CA ALA A 251 -5.67 17.51 -26.75
C ALA A 251 -4.21 17.65 -27.25
N ILE A 252 -3.22 17.50 -26.36
CA ILE A 252 -1.80 17.49 -26.73
C ILE A 252 -1.44 16.21 -27.49
N VAL A 253 -1.99 15.07 -27.05
CA VAL A 253 -1.80 13.78 -27.76
C VAL A 253 -2.36 13.88 -29.18
N ASP A 254 -3.59 14.35 -29.34
CA ASP A 254 -4.23 14.49 -30.66
C ASP A 254 -3.44 15.45 -31.57
N ALA A 255 -3.03 16.61 -31.06
CA ALA A 255 -2.27 17.60 -31.83
C ALA A 255 -0.87 17.15 -32.26
N MET A 256 -0.29 16.15 -31.60
CA MET A 256 1.03 15.60 -31.95
C MET A 256 0.95 14.29 -32.76
N LEU A 257 -0.26 13.74 -32.94
CA LEU A 257 -0.54 12.56 -33.75
C LEU A 257 -1.17 12.90 -35.12
N GLU A 258 -1.66 14.13 -35.32
CA GLU A 258 -1.96 14.72 -36.63
C GLU A 258 -0.70 15.02 -37.46
#